data_AF-A0A7V9AZA0-F1
#
_entry.id   AF-A0A7V9AZA0-F1
#
_cell.length_a   1.000
_cell.length_b   1.000
_cell.length_c   1.000
_cell.angle_alpha   90.00
_cell.angle_beta   90.00
_cell.angle_gamma   90.00
#
_symmetry.space_group_name_H-M   'P 1'
#
loop_
_entity.id
_entity.type
_entity.pdbx_description
1 polymer ?
#
loop_
_entity_poly.entity_id
_entity_poly.type
_entity_poly.pdbx_seq_one_letter_code
_entity_poly.pdbx_strand_id
1 'polypeptide(L)'
;MLLFAGSIALLLLSPEGPDFGIITWLFAQLAFAIVGGLIGLRRPGNNIGRILLVAAFLTFVQSTSWQYAQLATSGQNAQLPGDVAVAWLAGWTFVPGFVIFVVFLPLLFPTGRALSPRWRLMGWATAVFSAPTTVALALKPGPLEGLPIDNPVGIESAAQLIEALYLWGYPFIGVCGLVASSSLIVRFRRSSGIERQQLKSFGASTLLFLFFVVAT
;
A
#
# COMPACT_ATOMS: atom_id res chain seq x y z
N MET A 1 2.62 2.02 -16.33
CA MET A 1 3.76 2.15 -17.25
C MET A 1 4.44 3.51 -17.10
N LEU A 2 3.72 4.63 -17.27
CA LEU A 2 4.30 5.97 -17.07
C LEU A 2 4.86 6.19 -15.65
N LEU A 3 4.12 5.81 -14.59
CA LEU A 3 4.62 5.93 -13.21
C LEU A 3 5.86 5.07 -12.94
N PHE A 4 5.91 3.85 -13.46
CA PHE A 4 7.08 2.97 -13.33
C PHE A 4 8.31 3.57 -14.02
N ALA A 5 8.16 4.03 -15.28
CA ALA A 5 9.23 4.68 -16.01
C ALA A 5 9.69 5.98 -15.32
N GLY A 6 8.73 6.75 -14.78
CA GLY A 6 9.00 7.95 -13.97
C GLY A 6 9.82 7.63 -12.72
N SER A 7 9.45 6.60 -11.95
CA SER A 7 10.21 6.18 -10.77
C SER A 7 11.61 5.68 -11.14
N ILE A 8 11.78 4.92 -12.23
CA ILE A 8 13.12 4.50 -12.67
C ILE A 8 13.97 5.70 -13.07
N ALA A 9 13.40 6.67 -13.80
CA ALA A 9 14.11 7.89 -14.16
C ALA A 9 14.53 8.70 -12.92
N LEU A 10 13.62 8.87 -11.94
CA LEU A 10 13.93 9.59 -10.70
C LEU A 10 14.99 8.87 -9.86
N LEU A 11 14.95 7.54 -9.80
CA LEU A 11 15.97 6.74 -9.13
C LEU A 11 17.36 6.93 -9.77
N LEU A 12 17.44 6.92 -11.10
CA LEU A 12 18.69 7.14 -11.83
C LEU A 12 19.23 8.57 -11.68
N LEU A 13 18.35 9.54 -11.42
CA LEU A 13 18.71 10.93 -11.17
C LEU A 13 19.02 11.21 -9.68
N SER A 14 18.81 10.23 -8.80
CA SER A 14 19.03 10.41 -7.37
C SER A 14 20.53 10.56 -7.04
N PRO A 15 20.92 11.49 -6.15
CA PRO A 15 22.33 11.73 -5.82
C PRO A 15 23.02 10.52 -5.19
N GLU A 16 22.26 9.67 -4.49
CA GLU A 16 22.78 8.50 -3.76
C GLU A 16 22.95 7.26 -4.66
N GLY A 17 22.52 7.34 -5.92
CA GLY A 17 22.56 6.23 -6.87
C GLY A 17 21.42 5.22 -6.67
N PRO A 18 21.39 4.15 -7.50
CA PRO A 18 20.31 3.19 -7.48
C PRO A 18 20.31 2.33 -6.20
N ASP A 19 19.35 2.60 -5.32
CA ASP A 19 19.07 1.79 -4.13
C ASP A 19 18.39 0.45 -4.51
N PHE A 20 18.97 -0.66 -4.05
CA PHE A 20 18.49 -2.01 -4.36
C PHE A 20 17.10 -2.31 -3.78
N GLY A 21 16.79 -1.76 -2.61
CA GLY A 21 15.47 -1.87 -1.98
C GLY A 21 14.40 -1.16 -2.81
N ILE A 22 14.68 0.05 -3.28
CA ILE A 22 13.77 0.81 -4.17
C ILE A 22 13.53 0.04 -5.47
N ILE A 23 14.58 -0.50 -6.10
CA ILE A 23 14.44 -1.30 -7.33
C ILE A 23 13.52 -2.49 -7.08
N THR A 24 13.79 -3.26 -6.03
CA THR A 24 13.02 -4.46 -5.69
C THR A 24 11.55 -4.11 -5.43
N TRP A 25 11.28 -3.00 -4.72
CA TRP A 25 9.95 -2.50 -4.48
C TRP A 25 9.21 -2.13 -5.77
N LEU A 26 9.86 -1.42 -6.70
CA LEU A 26 9.28 -1.06 -8.00
C LEU A 26 8.92 -2.30 -8.84
N PHE A 27 9.75 -3.33 -8.83
CA PHE A 27 9.45 -4.60 -9.50
C PHE A 27 8.25 -5.32 -8.85
N ALA A 28 8.13 -5.29 -7.52
CA ALA A 28 6.96 -5.85 -6.83
C ALA A 28 5.66 -5.12 -7.23
N GLN A 29 5.68 -3.78 -7.30
CA GLN A 29 4.54 -2.98 -7.76
C GLN A 29 4.15 -3.31 -9.20
N LEU A 30 5.15 -3.46 -10.08
CA LEU A 30 4.93 -3.84 -11.46
C LEU A 30 4.32 -5.25 -11.55
N ALA A 31 4.80 -6.19 -10.76
CA ALA A 31 4.24 -7.53 -10.68
C ALA A 31 2.77 -7.48 -10.24
N PHE A 32 2.40 -6.66 -9.25
CA PHE A 32 1.01 -6.47 -8.85
C PHE A 32 0.14 -5.90 -9.97
N ALA A 33 0.63 -4.91 -10.72
CA ALA A 33 -0.09 -4.36 -11.86
C ALA A 33 -0.33 -5.41 -12.96
N ILE A 34 0.71 -6.17 -13.31
CA ILE A 34 0.63 -7.22 -14.35
C ILE A 34 -0.32 -8.33 -13.90
N VAL A 35 -0.11 -8.88 -12.71
CA VAL A 35 -0.94 -9.97 -12.17
C VAL A 35 -2.39 -9.50 -11.99
N GLY A 36 -2.60 -8.30 -11.45
CA GLY A 36 -3.91 -7.68 -11.29
C GLY A 36 -4.65 -7.52 -12.62
N GLY A 37 -3.95 -6.99 -13.64
CA GLY A 37 -4.47 -6.85 -15.01
C GLY A 37 -4.80 -8.18 -15.65
N LEU A 38 -3.90 -9.17 -15.57
CA LEU A 38 -4.13 -10.51 -16.12
C LEU A 38 -5.31 -11.22 -15.44
N ILE A 39 -5.46 -11.10 -14.11
CA ILE A 39 -6.61 -11.63 -13.39
C ILE A 39 -7.88 -10.90 -13.81
N GLY A 40 -7.86 -9.58 -13.93
CA GLY A 40 -9.01 -8.79 -14.38
C GLY A 40 -9.50 -9.20 -15.77
N LEU A 41 -8.56 -9.45 -16.70
CA LEU A 41 -8.86 -9.87 -18.07
C LEU A 41 -9.34 -11.32 -18.15
N ARG A 42 -8.68 -12.25 -17.44
CA ARG A 42 -8.98 -13.69 -17.52
C ARG A 42 -10.11 -14.14 -16.59
N ARG A 43 -10.39 -13.37 -15.53
CA ARG A 43 -11.36 -13.69 -14.47
C ARG A 43 -12.07 -12.41 -13.99
N PRO A 44 -12.94 -11.79 -14.81
CA PRO A 44 -13.55 -10.48 -14.51
C PRO A 44 -14.42 -10.46 -13.23
N GLY A 45 -14.89 -11.62 -12.77
CA GLY A 45 -15.60 -11.79 -11.50
C GLY A 45 -14.71 -11.97 -10.26
N ASN A 46 -13.39 -12.01 -10.41
CA ASN A 46 -12.44 -12.14 -9.30
C ASN A 46 -11.95 -10.75 -8.87
N ASN A 47 -12.39 -10.31 -7.68
CA ASN A 47 -12.03 -8.99 -7.14
C ASN A 47 -10.52 -8.84 -6.82
N ILE A 48 -9.73 -9.93 -6.77
CA ILE A 48 -8.28 -9.84 -6.57
C ILE A 48 -7.61 -9.02 -7.67
N GLY A 49 -8.07 -9.18 -8.93
CA GLY A 49 -7.52 -8.39 -10.03
C GLY A 49 -7.68 -6.89 -9.79
N ARG A 50 -8.86 -6.48 -9.32
CA ARG A 50 -9.20 -5.08 -9.02
C ARG A 50 -8.40 -4.53 -7.86
N ILE A 51 -8.35 -5.26 -6.73
CA ILE A 51 -7.60 -4.77 -5.55
C ILE A 51 -6.09 -4.71 -5.83
N LEU A 52 -5.53 -5.63 -6.62
CA LEU A 52 -4.11 -5.58 -6.99
C LEU A 52 -3.80 -4.41 -7.92
N LEU A 53 -4.70 -4.08 -8.84
CA LEU A 53 -4.55 -2.89 -9.70
C LEU A 53 -4.62 -1.60 -8.87
N VAL A 54 -5.56 -1.50 -7.94
CA VAL A 54 -5.67 -0.34 -7.03
C VAL A 54 -4.44 -0.25 -6.13
N ALA A 55 -4.00 -1.37 -5.55
CA ALA A 55 -2.79 -1.41 -4.73
C ALA A 55 -1.56 -0.97 -5.52
N ALA A 56 -1.36 -1.51 -6.73
CA ALA A 56 -0.27 -1.10 -7.60
C ALA A 56 -0.33 0.38 -7.95
N PHE A 57 -1.51 0.91 -8.28
CA PHE A 57 -1.68 2.33 -8.55
C PHE A 57 -1.29 3.20 -7.34
N LEU A 58 -1.80 2.87 -6.16
CA LEU A 58 -1.52 3.63 -4.93
C LEU A 58 -0.03 3.59 -4.57
N THR A 59 0.61 2.43 -4.66
CA THR A 59 2.04 2.30 -4.37
C THR A 59 2.91 2.98 -5.42
N PHE A 60 2.52 2.94 -6.70
CA PHE A 60 3.20 3.72 -7.74
C PHE A 60 3.09 5.22 -7.47
N VAL A 61 1.88 5.73 -7.20
CA VAL A 61 1.68 7.15 -6.85
C VAL A 61 2.55 7.52 -5.67
N GLN A 62 2.54 6.72 -4.61
CA GLN A 62 3.34 6.96 -3.41
C GLN A 62 4.84 7.00 -3.74
N SER A 63 5.38 5.99 -4.42
CA SER A 63 6.81 5.86 -4.64
C SER A 63 7.35 6.88 -5.64
N THR A 64 6.62 7.14 -6.73
CA THR A 64 6.99 8.20 -7.68
C THR A 64 6.94 9.57 -6.99
N SER A 65 5.90 9.83 -6.19
CA SER A 65 5.75 11.11 -5.50
C SER A 65 6.84 11.33 -4.45
N TRP A 66 7.20 10.27 -3.72
CA TRP A 66 8.27 10.29 -2.74
C TRP A 66 9.62 10.64 -3.37
N GLN A 67 9.99 9.93 -4.44
CA GLN A 67 11.26 10.15 -5.14
C GLN A 67 11.32 11.54 -5.77
N TYR A 68 10.21 12.02 -6.32
CA TYR A 68 10.11 13.36 -6.88
C TYR A 68 10.31 14.42 -5.79
N ALA A 69 9.65 14.28 -4.63
CA ALA A 69 9.76 15.22 -3.53
C ALA A 69 11.19 15.25 -2.96
N GLN A 70 11.83 14.09 -2.78
CA GLN A 70 13.23 13.99 -2.37
C GLN A 70 14.17 14.73 -3.34
N LEU A 71 13.96 14.56 -4.65
CA LEU A 71 14.72 15.27 -5.67
C LEU A 71 14.46 16.79 -5.59
N ALA A 72 13.20 17.21 -5.46
CA ALA A 72 12.78 18.61 -5.38
C ALA A 72 13.25 19.34 -4.11
N THR A 73 13.65 18.60 -3.07
CA THR A 73 14.23 19.16 -1.84
C THR A 73 15.75 19.06 -1.77
N SER A 74 16.38 18.35 -2.71
CA SER A 74 17.83 18.21 -2.78
C SER A 74 18.48 19.49 -3.34
N GLY A 75 19.56 19.96 -2.72
CA GLY A 75 20.06 21.35 -2.84
C GLY A 75 20.36 21.90 -4.24
N GLN A 76 20.53 21.07 -5.28
CA GLN A 76 20.71 21.54 -6.67
C GLN A 76 19.38 21.66 -7.45
N ASN A 77 18.32 21.01 -6.99
CA ASN A 77 16.99 20.94 -7.63
C ASN A 77 15.88 21.49 -6.71
N ALA A 78 16.25 22.32 -5.72
CA ALA A 78 15.29 22.97 -4.85
C ALA A 78 14.27 23.77 -5.69
N GLN A 79 12.98 23.48 -5.52
CA GLN A 79 11.82 24.15 -6.18
C GLN A 79 11.40 23.60 -7.56
N LEU A 80 11.29 22.27 -7.72
CA LEU A 80 10.61 21.72 -8.89
C LEU A 80 9.10 22.06 -8.90
N PRO A 81 8.47 22.30 -10.07
CA PRO A 81 7.06 22.71 -10.13
C PRO A 81 6.11 21.67 -9.52
N GLY A 82 5.36 22.08 -8.48
CA GLY A 82 4.35 21.22 -7.84
C GLY A 82 4.91 20.27 -6.79
N ASP A 83 6.17 20.47 -6.37
CA ASP A 83 6.84 19.79 -5.25
C ASP A 83 5.94 19.59 -4.01
N VAL A 84 5.26 20.63 -3.53
CA VAL A 84 4.40 20.57 -2.34
C VAL A 84 3.21 19.62 -2.55
N ALA A 85 2.54 19.69 -3.70
CA ALA A 85 1.37 18.86 -3.99
C ALA A 85 1.76 17.38 -4.19
N VAL A 86 2.89 17.14 -4.83
CA VAL A 86 3.44 15.79 -5.04
C VAL A 86 3.94 15.21 -3.71
N ALA A 87 4.68 15.98 -2.91
CA ALA A 87 5.09 15.58 -1.57
C ALA A 87 3.89 15.21 -0.69
N TRP A 88 2.80 15.99 -0.75
CA TRP A 88 1.57 15.70 -0.02
C TRP A 88 0.97 14.34 -0.43
N LEU A 89 0.93 14.00 -1.72
CA LEU A 89 0.48 12.67 -2.18
C LEU A 89 1.35 11.54 -1.63
N ALA A 90 2.67 11.74 -1.56
CA ALA A 90 3.59 10.74 -1.00
C ALA A 90 3.29 10.45 0.48
N GLY A 91 2.88 11.49 1.23
CA GLY A 91 2.68 11.42 2.68
C GLY A 91 1.56 10.50 3.14
N TRP A 92 0.49 10.30 2.37
CA TRP A 92 -0.69 9.57 2.87
C TRP A 92 -1.11 8.37 2.03
N THR A 93 -0.73 8.29 0.76
CA THR A 93 -1.19 7.26 -0.17
C THR A 93 -0.73 5.84 0.18
N PHE A 94 0.29 5.69 1.04
CA PHE A 94 0.74 4.37 1.49
C PHE A 94 -0.31 3.65 2.35
N VAL A 95 -1.09 4.36 3.17
CA VAL A 95 -2.05 3.76 4.11
C VAL A 95 -3.11 2.91 3.41
N PRO A 96 -3.86 3.40 2.39
CA PRO A 96 -4.83 2.57 1.69
C PRO A 96 -4.17 1.39 0.96
N GLY A 97 -2.95 1.57 0.43
CA GLY A 97 -2.17 0.46 -0.13
C GLY A 97 -1.88 -0.62 0.92
N PHE A 98 -1.39 -0.20 2.08
CA PHE A 98 -1.10 -1.08 3.22
C PHE A 98 -2.34 -1.86 3.69
N VAL A 99 -3.49 -1.19 3.82
CA VAL A 99 -4.76 -1.83 4.18
C VAL A 99 -5.17 -2.88 3.14
N ILE A 100 -4.96 -2.62 1.84
CA ILE A 100 -5.23 -3.60 0.79
C ILE A 100 -4.35 -4.85 0.97
N PHE A 101 -3.04 -4.68 1.20
CA PHE A 101 -2.12 -5.81 1.35
C PHE A 101 -2.37 -6.61 2.63
N VAL A 102 -2.54 -5.93 3.75
CA VAL A 102 -2.60 -6.57 5.07
C VAL A 102 -3.97 -7.14 5.37
N VAL A 103 -5.05 -6.55 4.84
CA VAL A 103 -6.42 -6.97 5.16
C VAL A 103 -7.14 -7.54 3.95
N PHE A 104 -7.32 -6.77 2.88
CA PHE A 104 -8.20 -7.19 1.79
C PHE A 104 -7.64 -8.34 0.96
N LEU A 105 -6.33 -8.36 0.74
CA LEU A 105 -5.67 -9.43 0.00
C LEU A 105 -5.86 -10.79 0.70
N PRO A 106 -5.48 -10.99 1.98
CA PRO A 106 -5.72 -12.27 2.66
C PRO A 106 -7.21 -12.61 2.80
N LEU A 107 -8.08 -11.61 2.98
CA LEU A 107 -9.52 -11.82 3.11
C LEU A 107 -10.16 -12.41 1.84
N LEU A 108 -9.71 -11.94 0.67
CA LEU A 108 -10.31 -12.25 -0.63
C LEU A 108 -9.56 -13.36 -1.37
N PHE A 109 -8.29 -13.60 -1.08
CA PHE A 109 -7.48 -14.62 -1.74
C PHE A 109 -7.98 -16.04 -1.46
N PRO A 110 -7.95 -16.98 -2.44
CA PRO A 110 -7.59 -16.82 -3.86
C PRO A 110 -8.79 -16.53 -4.78
N THR A 111 -10.01 -16.58 -4.25
CA THR A 111 -11.24 -16.62 -5.06
C THR A 111 -11.84 -15.24 -5.37
N GLY A 112 -11.35 -14.17 -4.74
CA GLY A 112 -11.89 -12.82 -4.87
C GLY A 112 -13.17 -12.58 -4.08
N ARG A 113 -13.54 -13.50 -3.20
CA ARG A 113 -14.78 -13.44 -2.40
C ARG A 113 -14.45 -13.77 -0.96
N ALA A 114 -15.05 -13.06 -0.01
CA ALA A 114 -14.92 -13.37 1.41
C ALA A 114 -15.54 -14.74 1.75
N LEU A 115 -15.05 -15.41 2.78
CA LEU A 115 -15.43 -16.78 3.12
C LEU A 115 -16.90 -16.94 3.57
N SER A 116 -17.48 -15.91 4.21
CA SER A 116 -18.90 -15.85 4.61
C SER A 116 -19.32 -14.39 4.87
N PRO A 117 -20.62 -14.07 5.03
CA PRO A 117 -21.08 -12.69 5.23
C PRO A 117 -20.39 -11.93 6.37
N ARG A 118 -20.05 -12.61 7.48
CA ARG A 118 -19.28 -12.03 8.59
C ARG A 118 -17.90 -11.50 8.18
N TRP A 119 -17.21 -12.18 7.27
CA TRP A 119 -15.91 -11.73 6.75
C TRP A 119 -16.07 -10.52 5.83
N ARG A 120 -17.17 -10.45 5.09
CA ARG A 120 -17.52 -9.27 4.30
C ARG A 120 -17.81 -8.08 5.21
N LEU A 121 -18.53 -8.27 6.31
CA LEU A 121 -18.78 -7.23 7.30
C LEU A 121 -17.47 -6.74 7.94
N MET A 122 -16.56 -7.64 8.29
CA MET A 122 -15.22 -7.29 8.79
C MET A 122 -14.43 -6.47 7.76
N GLY A 123 -14.47 -6.83 6.47
CA GLY A 123 -13.85 -6.06 5.41
C GLY A 123 -14.45 -4.65 5.27
N TRP A 124 -15.78 -4.52 5.37
CA TRP A 124 -16.44 -3.21 5.40
C TRP A 124 -16.07 -2.39 6.62
N ALA A 125 -16.06 -2.99 7.81
CA ALA A 125 -15.62 -2.33 9.02
C ALA A 125 -14.18 -1.83 8.86
N THR A 126 -13.28 -2.67 8.33
CA THR A 126 -11.90 -2.26 8.05
C THR A 126 -11.87 -1.02 7.16
N ALA A 127 -12.56 -1.02 6.01
CA ALA A 127 -12.59 0.13 5.11
C ALA A 127 -13.10 1.41 5.79
N VAL A 128 -14.20 1.30 6.55
CA VAL A 128 -14.84 2.45 7.22
C VAL A 128 -13.93 3.02 8.31
N PHE A 129 -13.29 2.17 9.10
CA PHE A 129 -12.46 2.62 10.23
C PHE A 129 -11.02 2.96 9.83
N SER A 130 -10.49 2.44 8.72
CA SER A 130 -9.18 2.84 8.19
C SER A 130 -9.23 4.13 7.36
N ALA A 131 -10.39 4.48 6.79
CA ALA A 131 -10.52 5.71 5.99
C ALA A 131 -10.21 6.99 6.81
N PRO A 132 -10.70 7.14 8.06
CA PRO A 132 -10.29 8.23 8.93
C PRO A 132 -8.79 8.27 9.20
N THR A 133 -8.11 7.12 9.34
CA THR A 133 -6.65 7.09 9.50
C THR A 133 -5.92 7.66 8.29
N THR A 134 -6.36 7.30 7.07
CA THR A 134 -5.81 7.86 5.83
C THR A 134 -6.04 9.38 5.74
N VAL A 135 -7.25 9.83 6.06
CA VAL A 135 -7.61 11.26 6.02
C VAL A 135 -6.86 12.05 7.09
N ALA A 136 -6.72 11.51 8.29
CA ALA A 136 -5.95 12.10 9.38
C ALA A 136 -4.49 12.33 8.97
N LEU A 137 -3.91 11.40 8.20
CA LEU A 137 -2.56 11.55 7.66
C LEU A 137 -2.46 12.58 6.55
N ALA A 138 -3.44 12.64 5.66
CA ALA A 138 -3.50 13.69 4.65
C ALA A 138 -3.63 15.11 5.26
N LEU A 139 -4.23 15.23 6.44
CA LEU A 139 -4.50 16.51 7.14
C LEU A 139 -3.57 16.77 8.33
N LYS A 140 -2.57 15.90 8.59
CA LYS A 140 -1.68 16.02 9.74
C LYS A 140 -0.89 17.33 9.65
N PRO A 141 -0.99 18.23 10.64
CA PRO A 141 -0.19 19.45 10.65
C PRO A 141 1.30 19.17 10.86
N GLY A 142 2.14 20.12 10.44
CA GLY A 142 3.59 20.04 10.50
C GLY A 142 4.24 19.43 9.25
N PRO A 143 5.53 19.06 9.33
CA PRO A 143 6.29 18.57 8.19
C PRO A 143 5.75 17.23 7.70
N LEU A 144 5.70 17.08 6.38
CA LEU A 144 5.49 15.81 5.72
C LEU A 144 6.62 14.85 6.11
N GLU A 145 6.26 13.59 6.36
CA GLU A 145 7.20 12.61 6.90
C GLU A 145 8.44 12.49 6.01
N GLY A 146 9.63 12.66 6.60
CA GLY A 146 10.93 12.57 5.91
C GLY A 146 11.20 13.65 4.87
N LEU A 147 10.41 14.73 4.81
CA LEU A 147 10.62 15.85 3.90
C LEU A 147 10.63 17.19 4.66
N PRO A 148 11.50 18.15 4.29
CA PRO A 148 11.51 19.49 4.87
C PRO A 148 10.41 20.39 4.26
N ILE A 149 9.20 19.86 4.10
CA ILE A 149 8.03 20.54 3.51
C ILE A 149 6.87 20.40 4.48
N ASP A 150 6.28 21.51 4.92
CA ASP A 150 5.08 21.50 5.74
C ASP A 150 3.85 21.02 4.95
N ASN A 151 2.95 20.30 5.61
CA ASN A 151 1.72 19.84 5.00
C ASN A 151 0.84 21.04 4.59
N PRO A 152 0.58 21.26 3.29
CA PRO A 152 -0.15 22.45 2.81
C PRO A 152 -1.60 22.51 3.29
N VAL A 153 -2.18 21.38 3.69
CA VAL A 153 -3.57 21.26 4.15
C VAL A 153 -3.65 20.76 5.59
N GLY A 154 -2.56 20.94 6.36
CA GLY A 154 -2.50 20.62 7.78
C GLY A 154 -3.53 21.41 8.60
N ILE A 155 -4.23 20.73 9.52
CA ILE A 155 -5.23 21.36 10.38
C ILE A 155 -4.78 21.32 11.85
N GLU A 156 -4.19 22.42 12.31
CA GLU A 156 -3.69 22.55 13.70
C GLU A 156 -4.78 22.33 14.76
N SER A 157 -6.00 22.85 14.52
CA SER A 157 -7.12 22.69 15.44
C SER A 157 -7.61 21.24 15.59
N ALA A 158 -7.24 20.35 14.66
CA ALA A 158 -7.59 18.94 14.68
C ALA A 158 -6.44 18.03 15.15
N ALA A 159 -5.29 18.58 15.57
CA ALA A 159 -4.09 17.82 15.89
C ALA A 159 -4.33 16.67 16.88
N GLN A 160 -5.07 16.93 17.97
CA GLN A 160 -5.38 15.91 18.99
C GLN A 160 -6.24 14.76 18.43
N LEU A 161 -7.23 15.10 17.59
CA LEU A 161 -8.08 14.10 16.94
C LEU A 161 -7.28 13.25 15.95
N ILE A 162 -6.41 13.91 15.17
CA ILE A 162 -5.52 13.26 14.21
C ILE A 162 -4.61 12.28 14.94
N GLU A 163 -3.95 12.70 16.02
CA GLU A 163 -3.09 11.85 16.85
C GLU A 163 -3.85 10.65 17.44
N ALA A 164 -5.06 10.85 17.95
CA ALA A 164 -5.90 9.76 18.42
C ALA A 164 -6.24 8.76 17.29
N LEU A 165 -6.57 9.24 16.09
CA LEU A 165 -6.86 8.38 14.94
C LEU A 165 -5.66 7.55 14.50
N TYR A 166 -4.43 8.05 14.67
CA TYR A 166 -3.22 7.26 14.46
C TYR A 166 -3.02 6.19 15.52
N LEU A 167 -3.09 6.61 16.78
CA LEU A 167 -2.85 5.76 17.94
C LEU A 167 -3.75 4.53 17.91
N TRP A 168 -5.00 4.69 17.48
CA TRP A 168 -5.97 3.59 17.39
C TRP A 168 -6.07 2.96 16.00
N GLY A 169 -5.86 3.72 14.94
CA GLY A 169 -6.03 3.27 13.56
C GLY A 169 -5.04 2.19 13.15
N TYR A 170 -3.74 2.38 13.42
CA TYR A 170 -2.72 1.39 13.05
C TYR A 170 -2.88 0.06 13.80
N PRO A 171 -3.06 0.04 15.14
CA PRO A 171 -3.35 -1.21 15.85
C PRO A 171 -4.62 -1.88 15.35
N PHE A 172 -5.68 -1.11 15.07
CA PHE A 172 -6.91 -1.64 14.52
C PHE A 172 -6.68 -2.34 13.16
N ILE A 173 -5.97 -1.69 12.23
CA ILE A 173 -5.60 -2.28 10.93
C ILE A 173 -4.77 -3.56 11.15
N GLY A 174 -3.82 -3.54 12.09
CA GLY A 174 -3.00 -4.70 12.44
C GLY A 174 -3.85 -5.88 12.93
N VAL A 175 -4.77 -5.65 13.87
CA VAL A 175 -5.70 -6.67 14.36
C VAL A 175 -6.58 -7.20 13.23
N CYS A 176 -7.16 -6.32 12.40
CA CYS A 176 -7.93 -6.72 11.22
C CYS A 176 -7.09 -7.55 10.24
N GLY A 177 -5.80 -7.26 10.08
CA GLY A 177 -4.87 -8.03 9.27
C GLY A 177 -4.63 -9.43 9.80
N LEU A 178 -4.44 -9.57 11.11
CA LEU A 178 -4.30 -10.87 11.77
C LEU A 178 -5.59 -11.70 11.62
N VAL A 179 -6.75 -11.07 11.85
CA VAL A 179 -8.05 -11.71 11.66
C VAL A 179 -8.23 -12.12 10.19
N ALA A 180 -7.96 -11.24 9.23
CA ALA A 180 -8.05 -11.55 7.79
C ALA A 180 -7.13 -12.70 7.39
N SER A 181 -5.91 -12.74 7.93
CA SER A 181 -4.93 -13.81 7.71
C SER A 181 -5.43 -15.16 8.24
N SER A 182 -6.18 -15.18 9.35
CA SER A 182 -6.81 -16.41 9.83
C SER A 182 -7.84 -16.98 8.85
N SER A 183 -8.42 -16.16 7.96
CA SER A 183 -9.30 -16.65 6.88
C SER A 183 -8.55 -17.56 5.89
N LEU A 184 -7.26 -17.29 5.63
CA LEU A 184 -6.41 -18.12 4.79
C LEU A 184 -6.17 -19.49 5.44
N ILE A 185 -5.99 -19.53 6.76
CA ILE A 185 -5.82 -20.77 7.52
C ILE A 185 -7.09 -21.62 7.43
N VAL A 186 -8.25 -21.00 7.62
CA VAL A 186 -9.54 -21.69 7.51
C VAL A 186 -9.76 -22.22 6.09
N ARG A 187 -9.44 -21.44 5.05
CA ARG A 187 -9.50 -21.89 3.65
C ARG A 187 -8.53 -23.04 3.40
N PHE A 188 -7.30 -22.93 3.86
CA PHE A 188 -6.27 -23.95 3.66
C PHE A 188 -6.71 -25.30 4.21
N ARG A 189 -7.32 -25.31 5.41
CA ARG A 189 -7.87 -26.51 6.04
C ARG A 189 -9.05 -27.13 5.28
N ARG A 190 -9.82 -26.32 4.56
CA ARG A 190 -11.00 -26.77 3.78
C ARG A 190 -10.67 -27.05 2.31
N SER A 191 -9.53 -26.57 1.82
CA SER A 191 -9.14 -26.64 0.41
C SER A 191 -8.45 -27.97 0.07
N SER A 192 -8.64 -28.40 -1.18
CA SER A 192 -7.92 -29.52 -1.80
C SER A 192 -7.46 -29.13 -3.22
N GLY A 193 -6.58 -29.93 -3.82
CA GLY A 193 -6.10 -29.71 -5.18
C GLY A 193 -5.44 -28.34 -5.42
N ILE A 194 -5.87 -27.67 -6.50
CA ILE A 194 -5.27 -26.42 -7.00
C ILE A 194 -5.40 -25.27 -5.99
N GLU A 195 -6.55 -25.14 -5.31
CA GLU A 195 -6.77 -24.06 -4.33
C GLU A 195 -5.76 -24.16 -3.17
N ARG A 196 -5.51 -25.39 -2.70
CA ARG A 196 -4.52 -25.61 -1.64
C ARG A 196 -3.11 -25.24 -2.10
N GLN A 197 -2.76 -25.53 -3.35
CA GLN A 197 -1.47 -25.13 -3.91
C GLN A 197 -1.33 -23.62 -4.02
N GLN A 198 -2.39 -22.90 -4.43
CA GLN A 198 -2.40 -21.43 -4.47
C GLN A 198 -2.16 -20.83 -3.08
N LEU A 199 -2.79 -21.37 -2.05
CA LEU A 199 -2.60 -20.93 -0.67
C LEU A 199 -1.18 -21.20 -0.16
N LYS A 200 -0.57 -22.34 -0.53
CA LYS A 200 0.85 -22.61 -0.23
C LYS A 200 1.78 -21.60 -0.90
N SER A 201 1.60 -21.38 -2.20
CA SER A 201 2.41 -20.43 -2.96
C SER A 201 2.27 -19.02 -2.42
N PHE A 202 1.05 -18.61 -2.07
CA PHE A 202 0.79 -17.33 -1.42
C PHE A 202 1.53 -17.22 -0.09
N GLY A 203 1.35 -18.18 0.82
CA GLY A 203 2.01 -18.17 2.12
C GLY A 203 3.54 -18.18 2.02
N ALA A 204 4.11 -18.98 1.12
CA ALA A 204 5.55 -19.00 0.86
C ALA A 204 6.05 -17.66 0.33
N SER A 205 5.32 -17.04 -0.60
CA SER A 205 5.67 -15.72 -1.15
C SER A 205 5.57 -14.62 -0.09
N THR A 206 4.57 -14.68 0.80
CA THR A 206 4.43 -13.75 1.93
C THR A 206 5.59 -13.88 2.92
N LEU A 207 5.98 -15.10 3.28
CA LEU A 207 7.12 -15.32 4.18
C LEU A 207 8.43 -14.84 3.58
N LEU A 208 8.64 -15.11 2.29
CA LEU A 208 9.82 -14.62 1.56
C LEU A 208 9.84 -13.09 1.54
N PHE A 209 8.71 -12.45 1.23
CA PHE A 209 8.59 -11.00 1.25
C PHE A 209 8.90 -10.41 2.63
N LEU A 210 8.32 -10.96 3.70
CA LEU A 210 8.58 -10.50 5.07
C LEU A 210 10.05 -10.68 5.47
N PHE A 211 10.68 -11.79 5.08
CA PHE A 211 12.11 -12.01 5.31
C PHE A 211 12.96 -10.92 4.65
N PHE A 212 12.68 -10.59 3.39
CA PHE A 212 13.39 -9.51 2.70
C PHE A 212 13.21 -8.16 3.38
N VAL A 213 11.98 -7.81 3.80
CA VAL A 213 11.70 -6.53 4.48
C VAL A 213 12.43 -6.41 5.81
N VAL A 214 12.62 -7.50 6.55
CA VAL A 214 13.33 -7.48 7.85
C VAL A 214 14.85 -7.53 7.68
N ALA A 215 15.34 -8.06 6.55
CA ALA A 215 16.77 -8.22 6.28
C ALA A 215 17.45 -6.99 5.66
N THR A 216 16.67 -5.98 5.24
CA THR A 216 17.12 -4.68 4.72
C THR A 216 16.93 -3.60 5.77
#